data_AF-S3BNS8-F1
#
_entry.id   AF-S3BNS8-F1
#
_cell.length_a   1.000
_cell.length_b   1.000
_cell.length_c   1.000
_cell.angle_alpha   90.00
_cell.angle_beta   90.00
_cell.angle_gamma   90.00
#
_symmetry.space_group_name_H-M   'P 1'
#
loop_
_entity.id
_entity.type
_entity.pdbx_description
1 polymer ?
#
loop_
_entity_poly.entity_id
_entity_poly.type
_entity_poly.pdbx_seq_one_letter_code
_entity_poly.pdbx_strand_id
1 'polypeptide(L)'
;MHQFKLQRSTIAVGLACAAVLTLSGCAATSITGSTAVPAAEASAKKMKAEPVKISMPVVDAFRGSGIFFFDDNVRSRLYISDTIAVNGRLPLKEEAPRGVAKGFTWGAGAATILRNGEPQPLTSPQALSVEKSGNVRLHYPPLKAKNAKPMSLSIKLIAYDLSGLPIGPYLKTRVGKSTPAGWLIANRYVFPEGSVGYRTVASVDETEVLVPTQKAFTGSAQIEDFSQRFAKDIPYCLRFIPNRDAEPLGLRFPKAIVKQTKTVKLTRGRTRTEEVAQSGEAMLYPVKKNTLFCAAEGSQTAAAQWNLQYVNGTRVISFTFPDEVSPANYGFLKTHRDALRLAFAEERVKQRGKTTTQVRPAALWLAGKPVLDEQWRFNAVAADAVSDAIRLTADQRAAWEAEQKAQSRAK
;
A
#
# COMPACT_ATOMS: atom_id res chain seq x y z
N MET A 1 13.21 62.65 -37.98
CA MET A 1 11.85 62.38 -38.51
C MET A 1 11.32 61.18 -37.75
N HIS A 2 10.60 61.43 -36.65
CA HIS A 2 9.13 61.33 -36.52
C HIS A 2 8.64 59.88 -36.40
N GLN A 3 7.78 59.48 -35.48
CA GLN A 3 7.21 60.02 -34.24
C GLN A 3 6.33 58.87 -33.70
N PHE A 4 6.15 58.82 -32.39
CA PHE A 4 5.24 57.91 -31.69
C PHE A 4 3.77 58.07 -32.15
N LYS A 5 2.96 57.01 -32.05
CA LYS A 5 1.55 57.16 -31.64
C LYS A 5 1.01 55.94 -30.89
N LEU A 6 0.64 56.21 -29.63
CA LEU A 6 -0.20 55.43 -28.74
C LEU A 6 -1.64 55.31 -29.26
N GLN A 7 -2.30 54.20 -28.94
CA GLN A 7 -3.71 54.15 -28.52
C GLN A 7 -3.91 52.84 -27.73
N ARG A 8 -3.79 52.85 -26.39
CA ARG A 8 -4.82 53.04 -25.35
C ARG A 8 -6.06 52.12 -25.43
N SER A 9 -6.08 51.21 -24.45
CA SER A 9 -7.23 50.84 -23.60
C SER A 9 -8.21 49.80 -24.14
N THR A 10 -8.26 48.62 -23.53
CA THR A 10 -9.32 48.24 -22.59
C THR A 10 -8.84 47.08 -21.71
N ILE A 11 -9.08 47.22 -20.41
CA ILE A 11 -8.80 46.25 -19.34
C ILE A 11 -9.76 45.07 -19.50
N ALA A 12 -9.25 43.86 -19.61
CA ALA A 12 -9.99 42.65 -19.30
C ALA A 12 -9.17 41.83 -18.30
N VAL A 13 -9.49 42.02 -17.02
CA VAL A 13 -9.06 41.14 -15.92
C VAL A 13 -9.74 39.79 -16.17
N GLY A 14 -9.04 38.91 -16.89
CA GLY A 14 -9.43 37.52 -17.09
C GLY A 14 -8.98 36.66 -15.91
N LEU A 15 -9.64 36.84 -14.76
CA LEU A 15 -9.59 35.91 -13.65
C LEU A 15 -10.39 34.66 -14.06
N ALA A 16 -9.72 33.57 -14.40
CA ALA A 16 -10.33 32.26 -14.48
C ALA A 16 -9.33 31.20 -14.03
N CYS A 17 -9.14 31.16 -12.71
CA CYS A 17 -8.68 29.97 -12.02
C CYS A 17 -9.66 28.82 -12.28
N ALA A 18 -9.21 27.78 -12.98
CA ALA A 18 -9.83 26.47 -12.93
C ALA A 18 -8.76 25.38 -13.08
N ALA A 19 -7.75 25.42 -12.21
CA ALA A 19 -7.02 24.20 -11.91
C ALA A 19 -7.96 23.35 -11.05
N VAL A 20 -8.68 22.42 -11.69
CA VAL A 20 -9.40 21.34 -11.01
C VAL A 20 -8.36 20.48 -10.31
N LEU A 21 -7.97 20.91 -9.11
CA LEU A 21 -7.23 20.10 -8.16
C LEU A 21 -8.22 19.03 -7.69
N THR A 22 -8.03 17.81 -8.18
CA THR A 22 -8.67 16.63 -7.63
C THR A 22 -8.15 16.40 -6.21
N LEU A 23 -8.67 17.17 -5.26
CA LEU A 23 -8.56 16.90 -3.84
C LEU A 23 -9.25 15.56 -3.59
N SER A 24 -8.47 14.49 -3.39
CA SER A 24 -9.02 13.19 -3.00
C SER A 24 -9.48 13.25 -1.54
N GLY A 25 -10.71 13.75 -1.33
CA GLY A 25 -11.48 13.59 -0.09
C GLY A 25 -12.38 12.36 -0.20
N CYS A 26 -12.45 11.56 0.86
CA CYS A 26 -13.45 10.52 1.13
C CYS A 26 -13.85 9.50 0.04
N ALA A 27 -13.12 9.36 -1.06
CA ALA A 27 -13.27 8.16 -1.88
C ALA A 27 -12.63 6.99 -1.14
N ALA A 28 -13.38 5.90 -0.95
CA ALA A 28 -12.84 4.58 -0.69
C ALA A 28 -11.90 4.20 -1.84
N THR A 29 -10.71 4.80 -1.88
CA THR A 29 -9.73 4.55 -2.91
C THR A 29 -9.27 3.12 -2.69
N SER A 30 -9.71 2.21 -3.54
CA SER A 30 -9.13 0.88 -3.66
C SER A 30 -7.60 1.03 -3.73
N ILE A 31 -6.87 0.31 -2.88
CA ILE A 31 -5.44 0.09 -3.10
C ILE A 31 -5.36 -0.52 -4.50
N THR A 32 -4.69 0.20 -5.41
CA THR A 32 -4.13 -0.25 -6.69
C THR A 32 -4.90 -1.32 -7.47
N GLY A 33 -5.43 -0.94 -8.63
CA GLY A 33 -5.45 -1.81 -9.83
C GLY A 33 -6.46 -2.97 -9.89
N SER A 34 -7.09 -3.37 -8.79
CA SER A 34 -8.17 -4.36 -8.79
C SER A 34 -9.47 -3.68 -8.39
N THR A 35 -10.48 -3.73 -9.24
CA THR A 35 -11.86 -3.29 -8.99
C THR A 35 -12.49 -4.17 -7.90
N ALA A 36 -12.06 -4.00 -6.65
CA ALA A 36 -12.64 -4.70 -5.52
C ALA A 36 -14.12 -4.33 -5.38
N VAL A 37 -14.99 -5.34 -5.32
CA VAL A 37 -16.43 -5.15 -5.11
C VAL A 37 -16.65 -4.55 -3.70
N PRO A 38 -17.50 -3.52 -3.54
CA PRO A 38 -17.90 -3.03 -2.22
C PRO A 38 -18.43 -4.16 -1.34
N ALA A 39 -18.26 -4.06 -0.02
CA ALA A 39 -18.60 -5.10 0.94
C ALA A 39 -20.12 -5.40 1.09
N ALA A 40 -20.97 -4.84 0.22
CA ALA A 40 -22.38 -5.16 0.21
C ALA A 40 -22.59 -6.49 -0.57
N GLU A 41 -23.03 -7.50 0.17
CA GLU A 41 -23.67 -8.73 -0.33
C GLU A 41 -22.76 -9.71 -1.10
N ALA A 42 -21.65 -10.12 -0.48
CA ALA A 42 -21.26 -11.51 -0.63
C ALA A 42 -22.23 -12.34 0.24
N SER A 43 -23.12 -13.09 -0.40
CA SER A 43 -23.98 -14.05 0.29
C SER A 43 -23.09 -15.03 1.07
N ALA A 44 -22.99 -14.78 2.37
CA ALA A 44 -22.25 -15.60 3.32
C ALA A 44 -22.99 -16.93 3.54
N LYS A 45 -23.02 -17.78 2.51
CA LYS A 45 -23.22 -19.21 2.75
C LYS A 45 -21.98 -19.70 3.50
N LYS A 46 -22.19 -20.10 4.77
CA LYS A 46 -21.20 -20.65 5.72
C LYS A 46 -20.06 -21.34 4.99
N MET A 47 -18.83 -20.83 5.14
CA MET A 47 -17.61 -21.53 4.70
C MET A 47 -17.64 -22.95 5.29
N LYS A 48 -17.68 -23.95 4.42
CA LYS A 48 -17.48 -25.36 4.82
C LYS A 48 -15.99 -25.51 5.14
N ALA A 49 -15.71 -25.83 6.40
CA ALA A 49 -14.41 -26.13 7.01
C ALA A 49 -13.32 -25.04 6.91
N GLU A 50 -12.67 -24.74 8.04
CA GLU A 50 -11.42 -23.98 8.03
C GLU A 50 -10.30 -24.82 7.39
N PRO A 51 -9.38 -24.20 6.63
CA PRO A 51 -8.30 -24.92 5.99
C PRO A 51 -7.37 -25.54 7.03
N VAL A 52 -6.93 -26.78 6.79
CA VAL A 52 -6.11 -27.53 7.76
C VAL A 52 -4.65 -27.18 7.58
N LYS A 53 -3.99 -26.70 8.64
CA LYS A 53 -2.56 -26.37 8.59
C LYS A 53 -1.72 -27.62 8.37
N ILE A 54 -0.79 -27.56 7.42
CA ILE A 54 0.18 -28.64 7.16
C ILE A 54 1.60 -28.20 7.48
N SER A 55 2.43 -29.16 7.90
CA SER A 55 3.85 -28.92 8.15
C SER A 55 4.64 -29.12 6.85
N MET A 56 5.34 -28.08 6.40
CA MET A 56 6.29 -28.20 5.29
C MET A 56 7.40 -27.15 5.41
N PRO A 57 8.63 -27.45 4.98
CA PRO A 57 9.70 -26.46 4.90
C PRO A 57 9.32 -25.32 3.94
N VAL A 58 9.50 -24.08 4.39
CA VAL A 58 9.11 -22.88 3.62
C VAL A 58 9.81 -22.82 2.24
N VAL A 59 11.06 -23.26 2.17
CA VAL A 59 11.85 -23.28 0.93
C VAL A 59 11.23 -24.19 -0.15
N ASP A 60 10.55 -25.27 0.24
CA ASP A 60 10.00 -26.23 -0.70
C ASP A 60 8.85 -25.63 -1.52
N ALA A 61 8.15 -24.64 -0.99
CA ALA A 61 7.13 -23.91 -1.74
C ALA A 61 7.68 -23.17 -2.98
N PHE A 62 8.99 -22.84 -2.98
CA PHE A 62 9.65 -22.16 -4.09
C PHE A 62 10.34 -23.13 -5.07
N ARG A 63 10.45 -24.41 -4.74
CA ARG A 63 11.10 -25.44 -5.57
C ARG A 63 10.17 -25.97 -6.65
N GLY A 64 10.73 -26.68 -7.63
CA GLY A 64 9.98 -27.29 -8.72
C GLY A 64 9.20 -26.25 -9.52
N SER A 65 7.87 -26.41 -9.57
CA SER A 65 6.98 -25.45 -10.24
C SER A 65 6.94 -24.08 -9.57
N GLY A 66 7.36 -23.97 -8.30
CA GLY A 66 7.35 -22.74 -7.51
C GLY A 66 6.01 -22.37 -6.91
N ILE A 67 5.93 -21.15 -6.43
CA ILE A 67 4.77 -20.59 -5.74
C ILE A 67 4.01 -19.63 -6.65
N PHE A 68 2.69 -19.79 -6.69
CA PHE A 68 1.80 -19.04 -7.56
C PHE A 68 0.97 -18.04 -6.75
N PHE A 69 0.56 -16.96 -7.40
CA PHE A 69 -0.36 -15.98 -6.82
C PHE A 69 -1.19 -15.34 -7.94
N PHE A 70 -2.30 -14.74 -7.52
CA PHE A 70 -3.28 -14.13 -8.44
C PHE A 70 -3.54 -12.68 -8.05
N ASP A 71 -3.25 -11.77 -8.97
CA ASP A 71 -3.76 -10.40 -8.92
C ASP A 71 -5.10 -10.40 -9.67
N ASP A 72 -6.18 -10.57 -8.92
CA ASP A 72 -7.51 -10.84 -9.44
C ASP A 72 -7.56 -12.06 -10.38
N ASN A 73 -7.64 -11.85 -11.69
CA ASN A 73 -7.68 -12.92 -12.69
C ASN A 73 -6.32 -13.21 -13.33
N VAL A 74 -5.27 -12.49 -12.91
CA VAL A 74 -3.93 -12.60 -13.50
C VAL A 74 -3.04 -13.50 -12.66
N ARG A 75 -2.65 -14.64 -13.23
CA ARG A 75 -1.70 -15.59 -12.64
C ARG A 75 -0.27 -15.07 -12.76
N SER A 76 0.51 -15.31 -11.73
CA SER A 76 1.96 -15.09 -11.74
C SER A 76 2.65 -16.11 -10.84
N ARG A 77 3.97 -16.25 -11.01
CA ARG A 77 4.75 -17.33 -10.42
C ARG A 77 6.12 -16.86 -9.98
N LEU A 78 6.56 -17.29 -8.82
CA LEU A 78 7.92 -17.10 -8.31
C LEU A 78 8.54 -18.46 -8.01
N TYR A 79 9.74 -18.73 -8.50
CA TYR A 79 10.38 -20.04 -8.35
C TYR A 79 11.89 -19.93 -8.25
N ILE A 80 12.51 -20.93 -7.62
CA ILE A 80 13.95 -21.13 -7.62
C ILE A 80 14.37 -21.57 -9.02
N SER A 81 15.14 -20.74 -9.71
CA SER A 81 15.52 -21.00 -11.11
C SER A 81 16.73 -21.92 -11.24
N ASP A 82 17.55 -22.02 -10.19
CA ASP A 82 18.69 -22.92 -10.11
C ASP A 82 18.81 -23.44 -8.67
N THR A 83 19.08 -24.74 -8.53
CA THR A 83 19.24 -25.39 -7.23
C THR A 83 20.62 -25.14 -6.62
N ILE A 84 21.58 -24.65 -7.42
CA ILE A 84 22.92 -24.29 -6.96
C ILE A 84 22.87 -22.92 -6.29
N ALA A 85 23.18 -22.89 -5.00
CA ALA A 85 23.29 -21.65 -4.25
C ALA A 85 24.62 -20.93 -4.56
N VAL A 86 24.55 -19.65 -4.88
CA VAL A 86 25.71 -18.77 -5.04
C VAL A 86 25.82 -17.89 -3.78
N ASN A 87 26.92 -18.00 -3.04
CA ASN A 87 27.11 -17.29 -1.77
C ASN A 87 25.97 -17.51 -0.76
N GLY A 88 25.47 -18.76 -0.68
CA GLY A 88 24.37 -19.13 0.21
C GLY A 88 22.99 -18.60 -0.22
N ARG A 89 22.86 -18.13 -1.48
CA ARG A 89 21.60 -17.63 -2.04
C ARG A 89 21.19 -18.44 -3.27
N LEU A 90 19.96 -18.94 -3.25
CA LEU A 90 19.31 -19.61 -4.36
C LEU A 90 18.73 -18.55 -5.30
N PRO A 91 19.03 -18.57 -6.61
CA PRO A 91 18.48 -17.59 -7.53
C PRO A 91 16.97 -17.79 -7.71
N LEU A 92 16.25 -16.67 -7.77
CA LEU A 92 14.82 -16.63 -8.00
C LEU A 92 14.50 -16.00 -9.35
N LYS A 93 13.45 -16.50 -10.00
CA LYS A 93 12.84 -15.87 -11.16
C LYS A 93 11.34 -15.73 -10.95
N GLU A 94 10.82 -14.56 -11.31
CA GLU A 94 9.39 -14.28 -11.30
C GLU A 94 8.87 -14.15 -12.73
N GLU A 95 7.81 -14.91 -13.02
CA GLU A 95 7.07 -14.85 -14.27
C GLU A 95 5.72 -14.18 -13.99
N ALA A 96 5.58 -12.95 -14.47
CA ALA A 96 4.40 -12.14 -14.31
C ALA A 96 4.23 -11.24 -15.54
N PRO A 97 3.00 -11.02 -16.05
CA PRO A 97 2.79 -10.08 -17.13
C PRO A 97 3.25 -8.66 -16.75
N ARG A 98 3.60 -7.86 -17.77
CA ARG A 98 4.08 -6.50 -17.55
C ARG A 98 2.97 -5.66 -16.89
N GLY A 99 3.33 -4.93 -15.84
CA GLY A 99 2.41 -4.02 -15.13
C GLY A 99 1.53 -4.68 -14.05
N VAL A 100 1.63 -6.00 -13.87
CA VAL A 100 0.90 -6.74 -12.83
C VAL A 100 1.64 -6.64 -11.50
N ALA A 101 0.88 -6.65 -10.39
CA ALA A 101 1.47 -6.69 -9.06
C ALA A 101 2.37 -7.92 -8.90
N LYS A 102 3.55 -7.73 -8.29
CA LYS A 102 4.49 -8.83 -8.02
C LYS A 102 4.02 -9.68 -6.83
N GLY A 103 4.50 -10.90 -6.71
CA GLY A 103 4.00 -11.89 -5.75
C GLY A 103 4.37 -11.59 -4.32
N PHE A 104 5.62 -11.22 -4.11
CA PHE A 104 6.13 -10.78 -2.82
C PHE A 104 6.57 -9.34 -2.98
N THR A 105 5.78 -8.43 -2.42
CA THR A 105 6.03 -7.00 -2.41
C THR A 105 6.01 -6.49 -0.98
N TRP A 106 6.31 -5.21 -0.83
CA TRP A 106 6.34 -4.55 0.47
C TRP A 106 4.96 -4.59 1.15
N GLY A 107 4.99 -4.72 2.48
CA GLY A 107 3.86 -5.03 3.36
C GLY A 107 2.58 -4.24 3.02
N ALA A 108 1.44 -4.93 3.14
CA ALA A 108 0.11 -4.42 2.77
C ALA A 108 -0.07 -3.98 1.30
N GLY A 109 0.88 -4.28 0.40
CA GLY A 109 0.74 -4.01 -1.04
C GLY A 109 1.17 -2.63 -1.48
N ALA A 110 2.26 -2.09 -0.92
CA ALA A 110 2.74 -0.77 -1.30
C ALA A 110 3.18 -0.70 -2.77
N ALA A 111 2.88 0.40 -3.47
CA ALA A 111 3.27 0.61 -4.87
C ALA A 111 4.76 0.96 -5.04
N THR A 112 5.38 1.55 -4.01
CA THR A 112 6.80 1.92 -3.99
C THR A 112 7.26 2.08 -2.55
N ILE A 113 8.56 2.00 -2.31
CA ILE A 113 9.18 2.51 -1.08
C ILE A 113 9.90 3.82 -1.37
N LEU A 114 10.10 4.65 -0.36
CA LEU A 114 10.92 5.86 -0.48
C LEU A 114 12.29 5.68 0.15
N ARG A 115 13.32 6.08 -0.61
CA ARG A 115 14.72 6.15 -0.17
C ARG A 115 15.30 7.49 -0.57
N ASN A 116 15.79 8.26 0.39
CA ASN A 116 16.24 9.62 0.15
C ASN A 116 15.17 10.49 -0.55
N GLY A 117 13.88 10.25 -0.24
CA GLY A 117 12.75 10.86 -0.92
C GLY A 117 12.48 10.35 -2.34
N GLU A 118 13.26 9.41 -2.89
CA GLU A 118 13.08 8.89 -4.24
C GLU A 118 12.29 7.57 -4.23
N PRO A 119 11.25 7.42 -5.09
CA PRO A 119 10.50 6.18 -5.20
C PRO A 119 11.35 5.06 -5.81
N GLN A 120 11.42 3.94 -5.10
CA GLN A 120 12.04 2.71 -5.57
C GLN A 120 10.93 1.74 -5.99
N PRO A 121 10.77 1.49 -7.30
CA PRO A 121 9.64 0.72 -7.82
C PRO A 121 9.66 -0.72 -7.30
N LEU A 122 8.47 -1.33 -7.27
CA LEU A 122 8.32 -2.76 -7.06
C LEU A 122 9.14 -3.54 -8.10
N THR A 123 10.10 -4.31 -7.62
CA THR A 123 10.88 -5.25 -8.43
C THR A 123 10.70 -6.64 -7.87
N SER A 124 10.93 -7.65 -8.70
CA SER A 124 10.92 -9.05 -8.29
C SER A 124 12.14 -9.37 -7.42
N PRO A 125 12.01 -10.21 -6.37
CA PRO A 125 13.19 -10.70 -5.66
C PRO A 125 14.07 -11.52 -6.61
N GLN A 126 15.39 -11.37 -6.48
CA GLN A 126 16.37 -12.04 -7.33
C GLN A 126 16.97 -13.29 -6.70
N ALA A 127 16.90 -13.40 -5.37
CA ALA A 127 17.43 -14.56 -4.69
C ALA A 127 16.73 -14.83 -3.36
N LEU A 128 16.92 -16.04 -2.85
CA LEU A 128 16.39 -16.54 -1.59
C LEU A 128 17.51 -17.14 -0.76
N SER A 129 17.53 -16.86 0.54
CA SER A 129 18.35 -17.62 1.51
C SER A 129 17.46 -18.23 2.58
N VAL A 130 17.81 -19.41 3.07
CA VAL A 130 17.09 -20.07 4.18
C VAL A 130 17.67 -19.56 5.50
N GLU A 131 16.81 -19.09 6.40
CA GLU A 131 17.20 -18.65 7.75
C GLU A 131 17.27 -19.85 8.71
N LYS A 132 18.03 -19.72 9.81
CA LYS A 132 18.14 -20.78 10.84
C LYS A 132 16.78 -21.18 11.44
N SER A 133 15.82 -20.25 11.44
CA SER A 133 14.45 -20.46 11.91
C SER A 133 13.60 -21.33 10.98
N GLY A 134 14.08 -21.65 9.77
CA GLY A 134 13.31 -22.29 8.70
C GLY A 134 12.48 -21.32 7.86
N ASN A 135 12.46 -20.03 8.22
CA ASN A 135 11.93 -18.98 7.35
C ASN A 135 12.86 -18.76 6.14
N VAL A 136 12.38 -18.02 5.15
CA VAL A 136 13.20 -17.63 4.00
C VAL A 136 13.36 -16.12 3.94
N ARG A 137 14.50 -15.68 3.44
CA ARG A 137 14.78 -14.28 3.19
C ARG A 137 14.87 -14.03 1.70
N LEU A 138 14.00 -13.17 1.20
CA LEU A 138 13.97 -12.73 -0.18
C LEU A 138 14.88 -11.52 -0.34
N HIS A 139 15.83 -11.60 -1.27
CA HIS A 139 16.79 -10.55 -1.59
C HIS A 139 16.35 -9.85 -2.87
N TYR A 140 16.17 -8.54 -2.80
CA TYR A 140 15.78 -7.71 -3.94
C TYR A 140 17.01 -7.15 -4.65
N PRO A 141 16.87 -6.77 -5.94
CA PRO A 141 17.95 -6.11 -6.66
C PRO A 141 18.41 -4.84 -5.94
N PRO A 142 19.65 -4.38 -6.21
CA PRO A 142 20.11 -3.06 -5.77
C PRO A 142 19.11 -1.97 -6.16
N LEU A 143 18.88 -1.05 -5.22
CA LEU A 143 17.96 0.07 -5.42
C LEU A 143 18.63 1.15 -6.30
N LYS A 144 17.82 1.95 -7.00
CA LYS A 144 18.32 3.02 -7.88
C LYS A 144 18.89 4.20 -7.11
N ALA A 145 18.37 4.46 -5.91
CA ALA A 145 18.85 5.53 -5.06
C ALA A 145 20.34 5.32 -4.70
N LYS A 146 21.15 6.37 -4.88
CA LYS A 146 22.59 6.34 -4.59
C LYS A 146 22.83 5.95 -3.12
N ASN A 147 23.76 5.01 -2.90
CA ASN A 147 24.12 4.47 -1.58
C ASN A 147 22.95 3.86 -0.78
N ALA A 148 21.84 3.54 -1.44
CA ALA A 148 20.74 2.86 -0.75
C ALA A 148 21.14 1.42 -0.44
N LYS A 149 20.91 1.02 0.81
CA LYS A 149 21.10 -0.37 1.24
C LYS A 149 20.18 -1.28 0.41
N PRO A 150 20.67 -2.45 -0.04
CA PRO A 150 19.82 -3.48 -0.63
C PRO A 150 18.69 -3.85 0.32
N MET A 151 17.54 -4.21 -0.24
CA MET A 151 16.39 -4.58 0.56
C MET A 151 16.22 -6.08 0.64
N SER A 152 15.80 -6.57 1.81
CA SER A 152 15.40 -7.95 1.99
C SER A 152 14.09 -8.04 2.77
N LEU A 153 13.32 -9.10 2.50
CA LEU A 153 12.13 -9.44 3.26
C LEU A 153 12.34 -10.81 3.91
N SER A 154 12.22 -10.87 5.23
CA SER A 154 12.08 -12.16 5.92
C SER A 154 10.62 -12.61 5.77
N ILE A 155 10.43 -13.84 5.33
CA ILE A 155 9.15 -14.42 4.97
C ILE A 155 8.97 -15.73 5.74
N LYS A 156 7.87 -15.80 6.48
CA LYS A 156 7.28 -17.03 6.99
C LYS A 156 6.11 -17.41 6.10
N LEU A 157 6.12 -18.61 5.55
CA LEU A 157 4.95 -19.19 4.89
C LEU A 157 4.28 -20.19 5.83
N ILE A 158 2.96 -20.08 5.93
CA ILE A 158 2.13 -21.04 6.66
C ILE A 158 1.30 -21.76 5.62
N ALA A 159 1.55 -23.06 5.48
CA ALA A 159 0.89 -23.90 4.50
C ALA A 159 -0.40 -24.50 5.06
N TYR A 160 -1.40 -24.61 4.21
CA TYR A 160 -2.68 -25.22 4.51
C TYR A 160 -3.10 -26.14 3.36
N ASP A 161 -3.66 -27.28 3.71
CA ASP A 161 -4.40 -28.12 2.77
C ASP A 161 -5.74 -27.43 2.45
N LEU A 162 -5.97 -27.25 1.16
CA LEU A 162 -7.18 -26.64 0.61
C LEU A 162 -8.09 -27.67 -0.06
N SER A 163 -7.71 -28.95 -0.12
CA SER A 163 -8.45 -30.00 -0.83
C SER A 163 -9.92 -30.04 -0.42
N GLY A 164 -10.82 -30.00 -1.40
CA GLY A 164 -12.28 -30.00 -1.19
C GLY A 164 -12.88 -28.66 -0.73
N LEU A 165 -12.06 -27.63 -0.46
CA LEU A 165 -12.54 -26.30 -0.04
C LEU A 165 -12.93 -25.45 -1.27
N PRO A 166 -13.91 -24.54 -1.14
CA PRO A 166 -14.31 -23.65 -2.23
C PRO A 166 -13.18 -22.69 -2.62
N ILE A 167 -13.01 -22.42 -3.92
CA ILE A 167 -11.90 -21.60 -4.44
C ILE A 167 -12.07 -20.11 -4.15
N GLY A 168 -13.25 -19.54 -4.38
CA GLY A 168 -13.50 -18.10 -4.33
C GLY A 168 -13.09 -17.41 -3.02
N PRO A 169 -13.36 -18.01 -1.83
CA PRO A 169 -12.93 -17.46 -0.54
C PRO A 169 -11.41 -17.28 -0.36
N TYR A 170 -10.57 -17.90 -1.20
CA TYR A 170 -9.12 -17.80 -1.11
C TYR A 170 -8.53 -16.78 -2.11
N LEU A 171 -9.35 -16.23 -3.01
CA LEU A 171 -8.95 -15.16 -3.92
C LEU A 171 -9.16 -13.80 -3.25
N LYS A 172 -8.15 -13.41 -2.48
CA LYS A 172 -8.15 -12.21 -1.64
C LYS A 172 -7.09 -11.21 -2.09
N THR A 173 -7.40 -9.94 -1.92
CA THR A 173 -6.43 -8.85 -1.96
C THR A 173 -5.52 -8.91 -0.72
N ARG A 174 -4.39 -8.20 -0.75
CA ARG A 174 -3.43 -8.12 0.37
C ARG A 174 -3.99 -7.56 1.68
N VAL A 175 -5.17 -6.92 1.62
CA VAL A 175 -5.91 -6.38 2.77
C VAL A 175 -7.17 -7.19 3.10
N GLY A 176 -7.29 -8.41 2.56
CA GLY A 176 -8.34 -9.36 2.94
C GLY A 176 -9.69 -9.18 2.25
N LYS A 177 -9.82 -8.23 1.32
CA LYS A 177 -11.03 -8.09 0.49
C LYS A 177 -11.08 -9.16 -0.59
N SER A 178 -12.28 -9.63 -0.95
CA SER A 178 -12.45 -10.47 -2.14
C SER A 178 -11.99 -9.74 -3.39
N THR A 179 -11.25 -10.43 -4.26
CA THR A 179 -11.10 -9.96 -5.64
C THR A 179 -12.42 -10.15 -6.39
N PRO A 180 -12.66 -9.41 -7.50
CA PRO A 180 -13.84 -9.68 -8.32
C PRO A 180 -13.85 -11.12 -8.87
N ALA A 181 -12.71 -11.72 -9.22
CA ALA A 181 -12.64 -13.16 -9.53
C ALA A 181 -13.12 -14.03 -8.34
N GLY A 182 -12.65 -13.74 -7.12
CA GLY A 182 -13.09 -14.44 -5.91
C GLY A 182 -14.58 -14.35 -5.65
N TRP A 183 -15.18 -13.18 -5.93
CA TRP A 183 -16.61 -12.95 -5.77
C TRP A 183 -17.44 -13.70 -6.83
N LEU A 184 -17.01 -13.69 -8.09
CA LEU A 184 -17.71 -14.38 -9.18
C LEU A 184 -17.64 -15.91 -9.05
N ILE A 185 -16.45 -16.42 -8.73
CA ILE A 185 -16.23 -17.85 -8.48
C ILE A 185 -17.02 -18.30 -7.26
N ALA A 186 -17.03 -17.50 -6.19
CA ALA A 186 -17.70 -17.81 -4.92
C ALA A 186 -17.43 -19.25 -4.48
N ASN A 187 -18.48 -20.03 -4.22
CA ASN A 187 -18.40 -21.43 -3.76
C ASN A 187 -18.68 -22.45 -4.88
N ARG A 188 -18.58 -22.06 -6.17
CA ARG A 188 -19.02 -22.89 -7.31
C ARG A 188 -18.02 -23.98 -7.69
N TYR A 189 -16.74 -23.74 -7.40
CA TYR A 189 -15.64 -24.66 -7.71
C TYR A 189 -14.85 -24.92 -6.44
N VAL A 190 -14.31 -26.13 -6.34
CA VAL A 190 -13.52 -26.58 -5.19
C VAL A 190 -12.10 -26.93 -5.63
N PHE A 191 -11.17 -26.82 -4.71
CA PHE A 191 -9.80 -27.26 -4.90
C PHE A 191 -9.73 -28.79 -4.99
N PRO A 192 -9.01 -29.37 -5.97
CA PRO A 192 -8.78 -30.81 -6.05
C PRO A 192 -7.80 -31.28 -4.95
N GLU A 193 -7.69 -32.60 -4.77
CA GLU A 193 -6.72 -33.20 -3.84
C GLU A 193 -5.27 -32.74 -4.14
N GLY A 194 -4.50 -32.53 -3.08
CA GLY A 194 -3.12 -32.04 -3.16
C GLY A 194 -3.01 -30.52 -3.37
N SER A 195 -4.11 -29.79 -3.27
CA SER A 195 -4.12 -28.33 -3.32
C SER A 195 -3.59 -27.72 -2.03
N VAL A 196 -2.55 -26.90 -2.14
CA VAL A 196 -1.94 -26.23 -0.99
C VAL A 196 -2.04 -24.71 -1.15
N GLY A 197 -2.52 -24.05 -0.10
CA GLY A 197 -2.54 -22.61 0.06
C GLY A 197 -1.52 -22.14 1.07
N TYR A 198 -0.88 -21.01 0.81
CA TYR A 198 0.11 -20.41 1.70
C TYR A 198 -0.33 -19.02 2.15
N ARG A 199 -0.26 -18.79 3.46
CA ARG A 199 -0.34 -17.47 4.08
C ARG A 199 1.04 -16.93 4.34
N THR A 200 1.27 -15.68 3.98
CA THR A 200 2.58 -15.04 4.07
C THR A 200 2.59 -14.08 5.25
N VAL A 201 3.54 -14.25 6.15
CA VAL A 201 3.89 -13.23 7.15
C VAL A 201 5.27 -12.71 6.79
N ALA A 202 5.37 -11.41 6.54
CA ALA A 202 6.61 -10.76 6.14
C ALA A 202 7.12 -9.84 7.24
N SER A 203 8.42 -9.57 7.26
CA SER A 203 9.04 -8.51 8.07
C SER A 203 10.24 -7.91 7.35
N VAL A 204 10.58 -6.67 7.70
CA VAL A 204 11.72 -5.90 7.20
C VAL A 204 12.79 -5.76 8.28
N ASP A 205 14.06 -5.68 7.91
CA ASP A 205 15.14 -5.55 8.90
C ASP A 205 15.26 -4.13 9.46
N GLU A 206 14.97 -3.14 8.63
CA GLU A 206 15.01 -1.72 8.95
C GLU A 206 13.63 -1.11 8.73
N THR A 207 13.32 -0.01 9.42
CA THR A 207 12.02 0.65 9.24
C THR A 207 11.90 1.21 7.83
N GLU A 208 10.79 0.93 7.16
CA GLU A 208 10.55 1.25 5.75
C GLU A 208 9.49 2.31 5.56
N VAL A 209 9.71 3.23 4.61
CA VAL A 209 8.68 4.18 4.17
C VAL A 209 7.95 3.61 2.96
N LEU A 210 6.72 3.17 3.18
CA LEU A 210 5.86 2.56 2.18
C LEU A 210 4.91 3.61 1.59
N VAL A 211 4.79 3.69 0.27
CA VAL A 211 3.76 4.51 -0.39
C VAL A 211 2.73 3.57 -1.03
N PRO A 212 1.50 3.49 -0.47
CA PRO A 212 0.48 2.57 -0.95
C PRO A 212 0.06 2.82 -2.41
N THR A 213 0.05 4.08 -2.86
CA THR A 213 -0.31 4.46 -4.22
C THR A 213 0.38 5.75 -4.62
N GLN A 214 0.89 5.80 -5.85
CA GLN A 214 1.50 7.02 -6.41
C GLN A 214 0.45 8.01 -6.95
N LYS A 215 -0.82 7.61 -7.02
CA LYS A 215 -1.92 8.46 -7.51
C LYS A 215 -2.46 9.41 -6.44
N ALA A 216 -2.25 9.10 -5.16
CA ALA A 216 -2.67 9.95 -4.06
C ALA A 216 -1.56 10.95 -3.67
N PHE A 217 -1.96 12.17 -3.35
CA PHE A 217 -1.10 13.20 -2.79
C PHE A 217 -1.94 14.16 -1.95
N THR A 218 -1.32 14.83 -0.98
CA THR A 218 -2.04 15.74 -0.08
C THR A 218 -2.26 17.13 -0.68
N GLY A 219 -1.64 17.39 -1.83
CA GLY A 219 -1.59 18.70 -2.49
C GLY A 219 -0.63 19.69 -1.84
N SER A 220 0.27 19.22 -0.97
CA SER A 220 1.28 20.02 -0.27
C SER A 220 2.69 19.67 -0.74
N ALA A 221 3.58 20.65 -0.79
CA ALA A 221 4.97 20.44 -1.20
C ALA A 221 5.85 19.97 -0.04
N GLN A 222 5.61 20.50 1.16
CA GLN A 222 6.32 20.16 2.40
C GLN A 222 5.35 19.79 3.53
N ILE A 223 5.85 19.11 4.57
CA ILE A 223 5.05 18.71 5.74
C ILE A 223 4.49 19.93 6.49
N GLU A 224 5.20 21.05 6.49
CA GLU A 224 4.75 22.33 7.04
C GLU A 224 3.48 22.79 6.33
N ASP A 225 3.50 22.87 4.99
CA ASP A 225 2.35 23.25 4.17
C ASP A 225 1.16 22.30 4.40
N PHE A 226 1.44 21.01 4.54
CA PHE A 226 0.44 20.00 4.87
C PHE A 226 -0.20 20.29 6.24
N SER A 227 0.62 20.45 7.27
CA SER A 227 0.13 20.72 8.62
C SER A 227 -0.65 22.03 8.71
N GLN A 228 -0.19 23.08 8.02
CA GLN A 228 -0.85 24.38 7.98
C GLN A 228 -2.22 24.31 7.30
N ARG A 229 -2.32 23.59 6.17
CA ARG A 229 -3.59 23.39 5.46
C ARG A 229 -4.64 22.72 6.35
N PHE A 230 -4.22 21.76 7.17
CA PHE A 230 -5.10 20.99 8.04
C PHE A 230 -4.98 21.40 9.51
N ALA A 231 -4.61 22.65 9.80
CA ALA A 231 -4.59 23.20 11.16
C ALA A 231 -5.85 24.00 11.54
N LYS A 232 -6.73 24.28 10.56
CA LYS A 232 -7.93 25.12 10.73
C LYS A 232 -9.22 24.29 10.69
N ASP A 233 -10.27 24.71 10.00
CA ASP A 233 -11.58 24.08 10.12
C ASP A 233 -11.73 22.78 9.33
N ILE A 234 -10.88 22.56 8.33
CA ILE A 234 -10.97 21.42 7.42
C ILE A 234 -9.98 20.34 7.87
N PRO A 235 -10.45 19.15 8.33
CA PRO A 235 -9.57 18.04 8.63
C PRO A 235 -9.09 17.33 7.35
N TYR A 236 -7.98 16.61 7.45
CA TYR A 236 -7.53 15.66 6.43
C TYR A 236 -8.22 14.31 6.65
N CYS A 237 -9.04 13.87 5.70
CA CYS A 237 -9.73 12.58 5.81
C CYS A 237 -8.75 11.42 5.69
N LEU A 238 -8.75 10.58 6.71
CA LEU A 238 -7.96 9.37 6.73
C LEU A 238 -8.58 8.33 5.79
N ARG A 239 -7.69 7.57 5.14
CA ARG A 239 -8.09 6.34 4.47
C ARG A 239 -8.58 5.38 5.55
N PHE A 240 -9.68 4.68 5.30
CA PHE A 240 -10.19 3.62 6.17
C PHE A 240 -10.42 2.33 5.40
N ILE A 241 -10.58 1.21 6.10
CA ILE A 241 -11.02 -0.08 5.54
C ILE A 241 -12.54 -0.12 5.65
N PRO A 242 -13.29 -0.03 4.54
CA PRO A 242 -14.75 -0.08 4.58
C PRO A 242 -15.24 -1.40 5.18
N ASN A 243 -16.03 -1.29 6.23
CA ASN A 243 -16.78 -2.35 6.88
C ASN A 243 -18.00 -1.73 7.59
N ARG A 244 -18.90 -2.56 8.12
CA ARG A 244 -20.15 -2.09 8.75
C ARG A 244 -19.91 -1.16 9.94
N ASP A 245 -18.84 -1.42 10.69
CA ASP A 245 -18.47 -0.69 11.91
C ASP A 245 -17.38 0.35 11.64
N ALA A 246 -17.10 0.67 10.37
CA ALA A 246 -16.11 1.66 10.02
C ALA A 246 -16.60 3.06 10.43
N GLU A 247 -15.75 3.76 11.18
CA GLU A 247 -15.93 5.16 11.55
C GLU A 247 -14.83 5.96 10.86
N PRO A 248 -15.09 6.55 9.68
CA PRO A 248 -14.12 7.40 9.01
C PRO A 248 -13.70 8.54 9.93
N LEU A 249 -12.40 8.82 9.94
CA LEU A 249 -11.82 9.87 10.77
C LEU A 249 -11.14 10.95 9.92
N GLY A 250 -11.21 12.18 10.40
CA GLY A 250 -10.47 13.33 9.92
C GLY A 250 -9.38 13.70 10.92
N LEU A 251 -8.21 14.05 10.41
CA LEU A 251 -7.05 14.46 11.19
C LEU A 251 -6.81 15.97 11.05
N ARG A 252 -6.66 16.67 12.18
CA ARG A 252 -6.37 18.10 12.22
C ARG A 252 -5.23 18.41 13.18
N PHE A 253 -4.34 19.31 12.79
CA PHE A 253 -3.29 19.82 13.66
C PHE A 253 -3.82 20.97 14.53
N PRO A 254 -3.55 21.02 15.84
CA PRO A 254 -3.89 22.19 16.65
C PRO A 254 -3.16 23.45 16.20
N LYS A 255 -1.92 23.30 15.72
CA LYS A 255 -1.07 24.36 15.19
C LYS A 255 -0.26 23.83 14.01
N ALA A 256 0.04 24.70 13.05
CA ALA A 256 0.97 24.36 11.97
C ALA A 256 2.34 23.99 12.55
N ILE A 257 2.95 22.95 11.99
CA ILE A 257 4.32 22.55 12.32
C ILE A 257 5.27 23.59 11.73
N VAL A 258 6.25 24.00 12.53
CA VAL A 258 7.32 24.90 12.11
C VAL A 258 8.62 24.10 12.04
N LYS A 259 9.35 24.25 10.93
CA LYS A 259 10.65 23.60 10.78
C LYS A 259 11.62 24.09 11.85
N GLN A 260 12.22 23.17 12.60
CA GLN A 260 13.25 23.47 13.58
C GLN A 260 14.60 22.94 13.12
N THR A 261 15.64 23.75 13.25
CA THR A 261 17.00 23.38 12.87
C THR A 261 17.99 23.69 13.99
N LYS A 262 19.08 22.92 14.05
CA LYS A 262 20.21 23.12 14.97
C LYS A 262 21.51 23.12 14.18
N THR A 263 22.49 23.89 14.64
CA THR A 263 23.84 23.91 14.07
C THR A 263 24.70 22.87 14.78
N VAL A 264 25.25 21.92 14.02
CA VAL A 264 26.13 20.86 14.51
C VAL A 264 27.56 21.14 14.06
N LYS A 265 28.52 21.12 14.99
CA LYS A 265 29.95 21.23 14.66
C LYS A 265 30.46 19.89 14.14
N LEU A 266 31.14 19.93 12.99
CA LEU A 266 31.85 18.82 12.37
C LEU A 266 33.35 18.93 12.65
N THR A 267 34.09 17.86 12.37
CA THR A 267 35.55 17.82 12.45
C THR A 267 36.18 18.88 11.54
N ARG A 268 37.26 19.53 12.00
CA ARG A 268 37.98 20.63 11.32
C ARG A 268 37.20 21.96 11.22
N GLY A 269 36.42 22.31 12.25
CA GLY A 269 35.81 23.65 12.37
C GLY A 269 34.65 23.94 11.40
N ARG A 270 34.20 22.95 10.61
CA ARG A 270 33.02 23.09 9.76
C ARG A 270 31.74 22.95 10.58
N THR A 271 30.68 23.65 10.20
CA THR A 271 29.34 23.52 10.80
C THR A 271 28.35 23.00 9.76
N ARG A 272 27.35 22.23 10.22
CA ARG A 272 26.22 21.76 9.41
C ARG A 272 24.92 22.08 10.12
N THR A 273 23.99 22.69 9.40
CA THR A 273 22.61 22.85 9.88
C THR A 273 21.85 21.54 9.69
N GLU A 274 21.27 21.02 10.76
CA GLU A 274 20.47 19.80 10.77
C GLU A 274 19.07 20.09 11.25
N GLU A 275 18.08 19.43 10.65
CA GLU A 275 16.70 19.48 11.13
C GLU A 275 16.56 18.68 12.44
N VAL A 276 15.80 19.23 13.39
CA VAL A 276 15.52 18.58 14.66
C VAL A 276 14.27 17.71 14.51
N ALA A 277 14.31 16.48 15.03
CA ALA A 277 13.12 15.64 15.12
C ALA A 277 12.10 16.29 16.07
N GLN A 278 10.82 16.26 15.68
CA GLN A 278 9.75 16.92 16.43
C GLN A 278 8.62 15.94 16.70
N SER A 279 7.85 16.19 17.76
CA SER A 279 6.64 15.44 18.07
C SER A 279 5.55 16.37 18.61
N GLY A 280 4.31 15.89 18.56
CA GLY A 280 3.17 16.60 19.10
C GLY A 280 1.88 15.84 18.83
N GLU A 281 0.75 16.51 18.90
CA GLU A 281 -0.56 15.88 18.74
C GLU A 281 -1.32 16.38 17.52
N ALA A 282 -2.14 15.50 16.96
CA ALA A 282 -3.14 15.80 15.96
C ALA A 282 -4.50 15.29 16.44
N MET A 283 -5.52 16.14 16.34
CA MET A 283 -6.87 15.86 16.83
C MET A 283 -7.65 15.08 15.78
N LEU A 284 -8.41 14.10 16.26
CA LEU A 284 -9.24 13.21 15.44
C LEU A 284 -10.71 13.61 15.57
N TYR A 285 -11.38 13.67 14.42
CA TYR A 285 -12.80 14.02 14.31
C TYR A 285 -13.52 12.93 13.53
N PRO A 286 -14.78 12.60 13.86
CA PRO A 286 -15.63 11.87 12.94
C PRO A 286 -15.81 12.69 11.66
N VAL A 287 -15.93 12.04 10.51
CA VAL A 287 -16.21 12.73 9.25
C VAL A 287 -17.43 12.16 8.55
N LYS A 288 -18.13 13.03 7.82
CA LYS A 288 -19.33 12.66 7.06
C LYS A 288 -19.00 11.56 6.05
N LYS A 289 -19.86 10.55 6.02
CA LYS A 289 -19.84 9.48 5.01
C LYS A 289 -20.45 10.00 3.70
N ASN A 290 -20.02 9.42 2.57
CA ASN A 290 -20.58 9.68 1.23
C ASN A 290 -20.50 11.13 0.72
N THR A 291 -19.58 11.94 1.25
CA THR A 291 -19.31 13.29 0.73
C THR A 291 -18.05 13.31 -0.12
N LEU A 292 -18.03 14.14 -1.18
CA LEU A 292 -16.84 14.38 -2.01
C LEU A 292 -15.72 15.10 -1.23
N PHE A 293 -16.10 15.94 -0.28
CA PHE A 293 -15.17 16.72 0.54
C PHE A 293 -15.14 16.21 1.98
N CYS A 294 -13.97 16.33 2.60
CA CYS A 294 -13.78 16.00 4.00
C CYS A 294 -14.49 17.04 4.88
N ALA A 295 -15.48 16.60 5.66
CA ALA A 295 -16.21 17.46 6.57
C ALA A 295 -16.31 16.76 7.93
N ALA A 296 -15.85 17.45 8.99
CA ALA A 296 -16.03 16.97 10.35
C ALA A 296 -17.53 16.86 10.68
N GLU A 297 -17.87 15.85 11.47
CA GLU A 297 -19.18 15.62 12.03
C GLU A 297 -19.01 15.45 13.54
N GLY A 298 -19.64 16.31 14.34
CA GLY A 298 -19.53 16.26 15.79
C GLY A 298 -18.20 16.79 16.35
N SER A 299 -17.96 16.48 17.63
CA SER A 299 -16.79 16.93 18.39
C SER A 299 -15.57 16.06 18.14
N GLN A 300 -14.41 16.53 18.60
CA GLN A 300 -13.20 15.73 18.68
C GLN A 300 -13.47 14.44 19.46
N THR A 301 -12.95 13.31 18.96
CA THR A 301 -13.13 11.99 19.60
C THR A 301 -11.85 11.45 20.22
N ALA A 302 -10.68 11.83 19.71
CA ALA A 302 -9.39 11.36 20.21
C ALA A 302 -8.24 12.28 19.75
N ALA A 303 -7.01 12.00 20.21
CA ALA A 303 -5.78 12.63 19.74
C ALA A 303 -4.76 11.56 19.34
N ALA A 304 -4.15 11.72 18.16
CA ALA A 304 -3.04 10.91 17.69
C ALA A 304 -1.72 11.63 17.94
N GLN A 305 -0.73 10.91 18.45
CA GLN A 305 0.64 11.42 18.60
C GLN A 305 1.34 11.37 17.24
N TRP A 306 1.91 12.49 16.80
CA TRP A 306 2.74 12.53 15.60
C TRP A 306 4.22 12.67 15.93
N ASN A 307 5.06 12.08 15.07
CA ASN A 307 6.51 12.18 15.11
C ASN A 307 7.04 12.52 13.70
N LEU A 308 7.79 13.61 13.61
CA LEU A 308 8.48 14.09 12.43
C LEU A 308 9.96 13.70 12.50
N GLN A 309 10.40 12.90 11.55
CA GLN A 309 11.75 12.33 11.51
C GLN A 309 12.21 12.01 10.09
N TYR A 310 13.48 11.65 9.96
CA TYR A 310 14.02 11.07 8.72
C TYR A 310 14.11 9.55 8.84
N VAL A 311 13.51 8.83 7.90
CA VAL A 311 13.61 7.37 7.77
C VAL A 311 14.24 7.05 6.42
N ASN A 312 15.41 6.41 6.44
CA ASN A 312 16.20 6.08 5.24
C ASN A 312 16.37 7.28 4.28
N GLY A 313 16.67 8.44 4.86
CA GLY A 313 16.87 9.71 4.15
C GLY A 313 15.61 10.38 3.63
N THR A 314 14.43 9.81 3.86
CA THR A 314 13.13 10.39 3.51
C THR A 314 12.56 11.11 4.74
N ARG A 315 12.08 12.35 4.56
CA ARG A 315 11.42 13.12 5.62
C ARG A 315 9.97 12.66 5.77
N VAL A 316 9.57 12.30 6.98
CA VAL A 316 8.29 11.64 7.26
C VAL A 316 7.67 12.18 8.55
N ILE A 317 6.37 12.45 8.51
CA ILE A 317 5.53 12.56 9.71
C ILE A 317 4.72 11.28 9.87
N SER A 318 4.79 10.64 11.03
CA SER A 318 4.12 9.38 11.33
C SER A 318 3.23 9.50 12.56
N PHE A 319 2.17 8.70 12.64
CA PHE A 319 1.15 8.80 13.68
C PHE A 319 1.02 7.51 14.48
N THR A 320 0.90 7.67 15.79
CA THR A 320 0.48 6.63 16.73
C THR A 320 -0.89 7.00 17.26
N PHE A 321 -1.85 6.11 17.03
CA PHE A 321 -3.23 6.26 17.46
C PHE A 321 -3.44 5.60 18.83
N PRO A 322 -4.33 6.14 19.69
CA PRO A 322 -4.63 5.55 20.98
C PRO A 322 -5.48 4.27 20.82
N ASP A 323 -5.51 3.42 21.85
CA ASP A 323 -6.00 2.04 21.76
C ASP A 323 -7.49 1.90 21.45
N GLU A 324 -8.27 2.89 21.87
CA GLU A 324 -9.69 3.03 21.56
C GLU A 324 -9.97 3.27 20.06
N VAL A 325 -9.01 3.83 19.31
CA VAL A 325 -9.19 4.05 17.87
C VAL A 325 -8.88 2.77 17.11
N SER A 326 -9.88 2.23 16.43
CA SER A 326 -9.75 1.03 15.59
C SER A 326 -8.80 1.26 14.41
N PRO A 327 -7.83 0.35 14.14
CA PRO A 327 -6.95 0.42 12.97
C PRO A 327 -7.67 0.50 11.63
N ALA A 328 -8.86 -0.09 11.55
CA ALA A 328 -9.67 -0.02 10.34
C ALA A 328 -10.06 1.43 9.98
N ASN A 329 -10.21 2.30 10.98
CA ASN A 329 -10.61 3.71 10.80
C ASN A 329 -9.49 4.58 10.20
N TYR A 330 -8.24 4.11 10.24
CA TYR A 330 -7.08 4.74 9.61
C TYR A 330 -6.36 3.83 8.60
N GLY A 331 -7.06 2.79 8.12
CA GLY A 331 -6.69 2.09 6.89
C GLY A 331 -5.82 0.85 7.07
N PHE A 332 -5.67 0.33 8.28
CA PHE A 332 -4.92 -0.89 8.57
C PHE A 332 -5.78 -2.01 9.14
N LEU A 333 -5.33 -3.25 8.95
CA LEU A 333 -5.89 -4.40 9.64
C LEU A 333 -5.55 -4.32 11.13
N LYS A 334 -6.42 -4.83 11.99
CA LYS A 334 -6.20 -4.87 13.45
C LYS A 334 -4.87 -5.56 13.80
N THR A 335 -4.54 -6.63 13.09
CA THR A 335 -3.28 -7.39 13.22
C THR A 335 -2.03 -6.59 12.85
N HIS A 336 -2.17 -5.45 12.17
CA HIS A 336 -1.04 -4.62 11.72
C HIS A 336 -0.77 -3.40 12.61
N ARG A 337 -1.56 -3.19 13.68
CA ARG A 337 -1.49 -2.02 14.57
C ARG A 337 -0.07 -1.71 15.06
N ASP A 338 0.67 -2.76 15.41
CA ASP A 338 2.00 -2.65 16.01
C ASP A 338 3.15 -2.76 14.98
N ALA A 339 2.81 -3.02 13.72
CA ALA A 339 3.78 -3.18 12.64
C ALA A 339 3.77 -2.00 11.67
N LEU A 340 2.61 -1.38 11.47
CA LEU A 340 2.41 -0.27 10.55
C LEU A 340 1.99 1.00 11.29
N ARG A 341 2.59 2.13 10.93
CA ARG A 341 2.15 3.47 11.35
C ARG A 341 1.66 4.25 10.14
N LEU A 342 0.53 4.94 10.26
CA LEU A 342 0.10 5.87 9.24
C LEU A 342 1.16 6.97 9.13
N ALA A 343 1.47 7.41 7.92
CA ALA A 343 2.45 8.45 7.72
C ALA A 343 2.12 9.36 6.52
N PHE A 344 2.80 10.50 6.45
CA PHE A 344 2.96 11.27 5.24
C PHE A 344 4.45 11.50 4.99
N ALA A 345 4.88 11.31 3.75
CA ALA A 345 6.28 11.37 3.38
C ALA A 345 6.51 12.36 2.25
N GLU A 346 7.65 13.05 2.30
CA GLU A 346 8.11 13.92 1.21
C GLU A 346 8.76 13.08 0.11
N GLU A 347 8.10 13.01 -1.04
CA GLU A 347 8.61 12.36 -2.24
C GLU A 347 9.14 13.42 -3.22
N ARG A 348 10.33 13.16 -3.76
CA ARG A 348 10.93 13.92 -4.86
C ARG A 348 10.38 13.38 -6.18
N VAL A 349 9.72 14.25 -6.94
CA VAL A 349 9.11 13.91 -8.21
C VAL A 349 9.77 14.75 -9.30
N LYS A 350 10.16 14.11 -10.41
CA LYS A 350 10.59 14.83 -11.61
C LYS A 350 9.36 15.19 -12.43
N GLN A 351 9.06 16.48 -12.54
CA GLN A 351 7.99 17.01 -13.38
C GLN A 351 8.56 18.01 -14.38
N ARG A 352 8.35 17.76 -15.69
CA ARG A 352 8.79 18.64 -16.79
C ARG A 352 10.28 19.05 -16.67
N GLY A 353 11.15 18.09 -16.34
CA GLY A 353 12.59 18.32 -16.19
C GLY A 353 13.03 18.97 -14.88
N LYS A 354 12.10 19.40 -14.01
CA LYS A 354 12.39 19.95 -12.68
C LYS A 354 12.07 18.94 -11.59
N THR A 355 12.95 18.84 -10.59
CA THR A 355 12.68 18.05 -9.39
C THR A 355 11.88 18.91 -8.42
N THR A 356 10.68 18.47 -8.07
CA THR A 356 9.82 19.09 -7.04
C THR A 356 9.59 18.10 -5.91
N THR A 357 9.15 18.60 -4.76
CA THR A 357 8.76 17.77 -3.61
C THR A 357 7.24 17.75 -3.50
N GLN A 358 6.68 16.59 -3.15
CA GLN A 358 5.26 16.39 -2.89
C GLN A 358 5.09 15.55 -1.63
N VAL A 359 4.18 15.96 -0.75
CA VAL A 359 3.78 15.17 0.41
C VAL A 359 2.75 14.12 -0.03
N ARG A 360 3.05 12.86 0.22
CA ARG A 360 2.18 11.73 -0.10
C ARG A 360 1.71 11.00 1.15
N PRO A 361 0.47 10.46 1.14
CA PRO A 361 0.07 9.43 2.09
C PRO A 361 1.03 8.23 2.01
N ALA A 362 1.47 7.78 3.18
CA ALA A 362 2.47 6.73 3.34
C ALA A 362 2.13 5.87 4.57
N ALA A 363 2.92 4.83 4.78
CA ALA A 363 2.97 4.07 6.01
C ALA A 363 4.43 3.83 6.40
N LEU A 364 4.73 3.79 7.70
CA LEU A 364 5.99 3.23 8.17
C LEU A 364 5.78 1.77 8.52
N TRP A 365 6.57 0.88 7.93
CA TRP A 365 6.68 -0.50 8.37
C TRP A 365 7.85 -0.62 9.31
N LEU A 366 7.56 -0.85 10.59
CA LEU A 366 8.54 -0.86 11.66
C LEU A 366 9.47 -2.08 11.55
N ALA A 367 10.77 -1.85 11.76
CA ALA A 367 11.81 -2.87 11.76
C ALA A 367 11.43 -4.10 12.61
N GLY A 368 11.62 -5.29 12.05
CA GLY A 368 11.37 -6.58 12.69
C GLY A 368 9.90 -6.89 12.99
N LYS A 369 8.96 -5.98 12.72
CA LYS A 369 7.55 -6.20 13.03
C LYS A 369 6.84 -6.95 11.90
N PRO A 370 6.14 -8.05 12.21
CA PRO A 370 5.49 -8.87 11.20
C PRO A 370 4.23 -8.21 10.63
N VAL A 371 4.03 -8.35 9.33
CA VAL A 371 2.79 -7.97 8.62
C VAL A 371 2.23 -9.21 7.95
N LEU A 372 0.95 -9.48 8.16
CA LEU A 372 0.24 -10.54 7.47
C LEU A 372 -0.17 -10.04 6.09
N ASP A 373 0.19 -10.81 5.06
CA ASP A 373 -0.35 -10.60 3.74
C ASP A 373 -1.57 -11.49 3.55
N GLU A 374 -2.73 -10.87 3.41
CA GLU A 374 -4.00 -11.57 3.30
C GLU A 374 -4.21 -12.24 1.93
N GLN A 375 -3.41 -11.92 0.92
CA GLN A 375 -3.48 -12.60 -0.37
C GLN A 375 -2.95 -14.02 -0.23
N TRP A 376 -3.65 -15.00 -0.78
CA TRP A 376 -3.17 -16.38 -0.77
C TRP A 376 -2.16 -16.62 -1.89
N ARG A 377 -1.20 -17.47 -1.59
CA ARG A 377 -0.31 -18.07 -2.58
C ARG A 377 -0.67 -19.56 -2.71
N PHE A 378 -0.31 -20.18 -3.81
CA PHE A 378 -0.77 -21.52 -4.15
C PHE A 378 0.37 -22.38 -4.69
N ASN A 379 0.30 -23.69 -4.50
CA ASN A 379 1.10 -24.64 -5.28
C ASN A 379 0.52 -24.76 -6.71
N ALA A 380 1.19 -25.52 -7.57
CA ALA A 380 0.76 -25.68 -8.96
C ALA A 380 -0.68 -26.22 -9.09
N VAL A 381 -1.00 -27.30 -8.36
CA VAL A 381 -2.32 -27.96 -8.38
C VAL A 381 -3.44 -26.98 -8.03
N ALA A 382 -3.30 -26.24 -6.92
CA ALA A 382 -4.28 -25.24 -6.52
C ALA A 382 -4.35 -24.08 -7.52
N ALA A 383 -3.21 -23.65 -8.07
CA ALA A 383 -3.17 -22.56 -9.05
C ALA A 383 -3.84 -22.92 -10.37
N ASP A 384 -3.68 -24.15 -10.85
CA ASP A 384 -4.35 -24.63 -12.07
C ASP A 384 -5.87 -24.67 -11.87
N ALA A 385 -6.34 -25.17 -10.72
CA ALA A 385 -7.76 -25.13 -10.37
C ALA A 385 -8.33 -23.70 -10.31
N VAL A 386 -7.56 -22.75 -9.78
CA VAL A 386 -7.94 -21.32 -9.80
C VAL A 386 -8.03 -20.80 -11.23
N SER A 387 -7.03 -21.08 -12.08
CA SER A 387 -7.04 -20.67 -13.49
C SER A 387 -8.24 -21.23 -14.25
N ASP A 388 -8.60 -22.49 -14.01
CA ASP A 388 -9.79 -23.09 -14.61
C ASP A 388 -11.09 -22.45 -14.12
N ALA A 389 -11.22 -22.20 -12.81
CA ALA A 389 -12.39 -21.51 -12.27
C ALA A 389 -12.55 -20.09 -12.83
N ILE A 390 -11.44 -19.36 -13.01
CA ILE A 390 -11.43 -18.04 -13.67
C ILE A 390 -11.91 -18.17 -15.12
N ARG A 391 -11.39 -19.14 -15.88
CA ARG A 391 -11.80 -19.37 -17.28
C ARG A 391 -13.28 -19.72 -17.39
N LEU A 392 -13.79 -20.59 -16.51
CA LEU A 392 -15.19 -21.01 -16.50
C LEU A 392 -16.16 -19.90 -16.06
N THR A 393 -15.66 -18.82 -15.44
CA THR A 393 -16.46 -17.66 -15.03
C THR A 393 -16.26 -16.43 -15.91
N ALA A 394 -15.60 -16.59 -17.06
CA ALA A 394 -15.26 -15.48 -17.96
C ALA A 394 -16.49 -14.71 -18.48
N ASP A 395 -17.58 -15.39 -18.85
CA ASP A 395 -18.79 -14.72 -19.35
C ASP A 395 -19.47 -13.87 -18.27
N GLN A 396 -19.53 -14.40 -17.04
CA GLN A 396 -20.07 -13.67 -15.90
C GLN A 396 -19.21 -12.46 -15.55
N ARG A 397 -17.88 -12.61 -15.70
CA ARG A 397 -16.95 -11.50 -15.54
C ARG A 397 -17.22 -10.42 -16.58
N ALA A 398 -17.35 -10.78 -17.86
CA ALA A 398 -17.60 -9.83 -18.93
C ALA A 398 -18.91 -9.05 -18.72
N ALA A 399 -19.98 -9.74 -18.31
CA ALA A 399 -21.26 -9.12 -17.97
C ALA A 399 -21.12 -8.13 -16.80
N TRP A 400 -20.47 -8.55 -15.71
CA TRP A 400 -20.23 -7.70 -14.55
C TRP A 400 -19.39 -6.46 -14.90
N GLU A 401 -18.31 -6.60 -15.69
CA GLU A 401 -17.48 -5.47 -16.11
C GLU A 401 -18.25 -4.48 -16.99
N ALA A 402 -19.15 -4.97 -17.86
CA ALA A 402 -20.01 -4.13 -18.68
C ALA A 402 -20.98 -3.30 -17.81
N GLU A 403 -21.58 -3.91 -16.79
CA GLU A 403 -22.45 -3.23 -15.83
C GLU A 403 -21.68 -2.14 -15.04
N GLN A 404 -20.49 -2.47 -14.52
CA GLN A 404 -19.66 -1.50 -13.80
C GLN A 404 -19.27 -0.31 -14.69
N LYS A 405 -18.94 -0.58 -15.96
CA LYS A 405 -18.63 0.46 -16.94
C LYS A 405 -19.83 1.35 -17.23
N ALA A 406 -21.02 0.78 -17.38
CA ALA A 406 -22.25 1.54 -17.58
C ALA A 406 -22.56 2.44 -16.37
N GLN A 407 -22.44 1.92 -15.14
CA GLN A 407 -22.63 2.69 -13.91
C GLN A 407 -21.62 3.83 -13.76
N SER A 408 -20.36 3.62 -14.18
CA SER A 408 -19.32 4.66 -14.15
C SER A 408 -19.53 5.79 -15.15
N ARG A 409 -20.31 5.57 -16.21
CA ARG A 409 -20.65 6.59 -17.23
C ARG A 409 -21.90 7.39 -16.87
N ALA A 410 -22.75 6.84 -16.00
CA ALA A 410 -23.99 7.47 -15.55
C ALA A 410 -23.79 8.39 -14.33
N LYS A 411 -22.59 8.39 -13.73
CA LYS A 411 -22.15 9.29 -12.66
C LYS A 411 -21.13 10.27 -13.23
#